data_AF-A0A965P5Z7-F1
#
_entry.id   AF-A0A965P5Z7-F1
#
_cell.length_a   1.000
_cell.length_b   1.000
_cell.length_c   1.000
_cell.angle_alpha   90.00
_cell.angle_beta   90.00
_cell.angle_gamma   90.00
#
_symmetry.space_group_name_H-M   'P 1'
#
loop_
_entity.id
_entity.type
_entity.pdbx_description
1 polymer ?
#
loop_
_entity_poly.entity_id
_entity_poly.type
_entity_poly.pdbx_seq_one_letter_code
_entity_poly.pdbx_strand_id
1 'polypeptide(L)'
;MRTTTFLSVLQAIAAKVLGTADHLPTQQGVAFTESVNEHVRDCWDREFWPDWTVTEQRYFRDTWSATSYAAGAQVYHAGTNAYYAANASAISTDVPGTSSKWTLLTGQALRRYISREQTGKTVIGAVLCVTELDPRLNDTTPAINWRAGADGIEFSARLDLPTSVWVTFRKVPPEFTLTAWTAASYASGARVYQSTTGECYVANAATSDNDVPGTSSKWTRIEFPLALKTPVVLFVAADRQEEAGQLETSSSLRQRAEDALVDEFRRMGGQQGMVRPYRVLTRAA
;
A
#
# COMPACT_ATOMS: atom_id res chain seq x y z
N MET A 1 7.55 -3.20 -10.07
CA MET A 1 8.39 -3.22 -8.85
C MET A 1 9.31 -4.41 -8.94
N ARG A 2 10.61 -4.23 -8.73
CA ARG A 2 11.55 -5.36 -8.61
C ARG A 2 11.43 -5.95 -7.21
N THR A 3 11.34 -7.27 -7.09
CA THR A 3 11.02 -7.94 -5.83
C THR A 3 12.05 -9.00 -5.49
N THR A 4 12.17 -9.31 -4.20
CA THR A 4 12.96 -10.42 -3.65
C THR A 4 12.05 -11.22 -2.73
N THR A 5 12.38 -12.50 -2.49
CA THR A 5 11.65 -13.31 -1.54
C THR A 5 11.93 -12.86 -0.11
N PHE A 6 10.94 -12.97 0.78
CA PHE A 6 11.12 -12.63 2.20
C PHE A 6 12.16 -13.54 2.87
N LEU A 7 12.16 -14.84 2.54
CA LEU A 7 13.18 -15.77 3.02
C LEU A 7 14.61 -15.32 2.66
N SER A 8 14.84 -14.77 1.47
CA SER A 8 16.16 -14.27 1.08
C SER A 8 16.61 -13.07 1.92
N VAL A 9 15.66 -12.26 2.42
CA VAL A 9 15.96 -11.16 3.36
C VAL A 9 16.36 -11.73 4.72
N LEU A 10 15.59 -12.69 5.24
CA LEU A 10 15.89 -13.35 6.51
C LEU A 10 17.24 -14.07 6.50
N GLN A 11 17.57 -14.78 5.42
CA GLN A 11 18.87 -15.44 5.24
C GLN A 11 20.01 -14.42 5.19
N ALA A 12 19.80 -13.26 4.56
CA ALA A 12 20.81 -12.21 4.52
C ALA A 12 21.05 -11.56 5.90
N ILE A 13 20.00 -11.43 6.72
CA ILE A 13 20.10 -10.99 8.13
C ILE A 13 20.85 -12.04 8.94
N ALA A 14 20.45 -13.31 8.86
CA ALA A 14 21.10 -14.41 9.56
C ALA A 14 22.61 -14.46 9.23
N ALA A 15 22.96 -14.36 7.95
CA ALA A 15 24.35 -14.39 7.51
C ALA A 15 25.20 -13.24 8.09
N LYS A 16 24.59 -12.07 8.31
CA LYS A 16 25.30 -10.91 8.89
C LYS A 16 25.37 -10.92 10.40
N VAL A 17 24.31 -11.37 11.08
CA VAL A 17 24.19 -11.30 12.53
C VAL A 17 24.78 -12.55 13.20
N LEU A 18 24.47 -13.74 12.66
CA LEU A 18 24.83 -15.03 13.23
C LEU A 18 26.03 -15.68 12.53
N GLY A 19 26.45 -15.15 11.37
CA GLY A 19 27.50 -15.75 10.55
C GLY A 19 27.06 -17.00 9.80
N THR A 20 25.77 -17.34 9.81
CA THR A 20 25.19 -18.51 9.12
C THR A 20 23.98 -18.08 8.29
N ALA A 21 23.80 -18.68 7.12
CA ALA A 21 22.62 -18.42 6.28
C ALA A 21 21.43 -19.34 6.63
N ASP A 22 21.62 -20.25 7.59
CA ASP A 22 20.64 -21.27 7.95
C ASP A 22 19.55 -20.75 8.90
N HIS A 23 18.43 -21.45 8.89
CA HIS A 23 17.14 -21.08 9.48
C HIS A 23 17.26 -20.36 10.84
N LEU A 24 16.67 -19.16 10.92
CA LEU A 24 16.53 -18.42 12.16
C LEU A 24 15.67 -19.24 13.16
N PRO A 25 16.11 -19.41 14.42
CA PRO A 25 15.26 -19.99 15.46
C PRO A 25 13.95 -19.22 15.60
N THR A 26 12.83 -19.89 15.82
CA THR A 26 11.47 -19.31 15.72
C THR A 26 11.27 -18.04 16.55
N GLN A 27 11.79 -18.00 17.79
CA GLN A 27 11.67 -16.80 18.65
C GLN A 27 12.53 -15.62 18.14
N GLN A 28 13.75 -15.88 17.68
CA GLN A 28 14.61 -14.85 17.11
C GLN A 28 14.04 -14.34 15.78
N GLY A 29 13.45 -15.23 14.98
CA GLY A 29 12.79 -14.87 13.72
C GLY A 29 11.68 -13.85 13.91
N VAL A 30 10.86 -13.97 14.97
CA VAL A 30 9.77 -13.00 15.24
C VAL A 30 10.35 -11.62 15.51
N ALA A 31 11.33 -11.50 16.41
CA ALA A 31 11.99 -10.22 16.72
C ALA A 31 12.67 -9.60 15.48
N PHE A 32 13.30 -10.43 14.63
CA PHE A 32 13.85 -9.96 13.36
C PHE A 32 12.78 -9.45 12.41
N THR A 33 11.62 -10.11 12.37
CA THR A 33 10.52 -9.70 11.48
C THR A 33 9.90 -8.38 11.92
N GLU A 34 9.78 -8.15 13.24
CA GLU A 34 9.35 -6.87 13.79
C GLU A 34 10.31 -5.74 13.40
N SER A 35 11.61 -5.90 13.64
CA SER A 35 12.64 -4.93 13.23
C SER A 35 12.67 -4.72 11.70
N VAL A 36 12.49 -5.78 10.91
CA VAL A 36 12.35 -5.66 9.45
C VAL A 36 11.15 -4.79 9.08
N ASN A 37 9.98 -5.00 9.69
CA ASN A 37 8.78 -4.22 9.41
C ASN A 37 8.95 -2.74 9.76
N GLU A 38 9.61 -2.44 10.89
CA GLU A 38 9.94 -1.07 11.30
C GLU A 38 10.85 -0.39 10.27
N HIS A 39 11.97 -1.00 9.91
CA HIS A 39 12.92 -0.43 8.96
C HIS A 39 12.38 -0.37 7.53
N VAL A 40 11.54 -1.33 7.13
CA VAL A 40 10.80 -1.25 5.87
C VAL A 40 9.91 -0.03 5.88
N ARG A 41 9.12 0.19 6.94
CA ARG A 41 8.24 1.36 7.06
C ARG A 41 9.03 2.67 7.03
N ASP A 42 10.11 2.76 7.79
CA ASP A 42 10.95 3.95 7.83
C ASP A 42 11.57 4.27 6.46
N CYS A 43 12.16 3.27 5.79
CA CYS A 43 12.72 3.47 4.45
C CYS A 43 11.64 3.78 3.40
N TRP A 44 10.47 3.16 3.54
CA TRP A 44 9.31 3.37 2.67
C TRP A 44 8.77 4.79 2.79
N ASP A 45 8.76 5.33 4.01
CA ASP A 45 8.17 6.62 4.30
C ASP A 45 9.07 7.82 4.00
N ARG A 46 10.39 7.60 3.93
CA ARG A 46 11.40 8.64 3.65
C ARG A 46 11.19 9.39 2.33
N GLU A 47 10.66 8.74 1.29
CA GLU A 47 10.53 9.36 -0.03
C GLU A 47 9.37 8.74 -0.85
N PHE A 48 8.98 9.39 -1.95
CA PHE A 48 8.06 8.82 -2.94
C PHE A 48 8.82 8.05 -4.02
N TRP A 49 9.06 6.76 -3.72
CA TRP A 49 9.76 5.88 -4.64
C TRP A 49 8.92 5.58 -5.89
N PRO A 50 9.50 5.62 -7.10
CA PRO A 50 8.74 5.37 -8.33
C PRO A 50 8.08 3.99 -8.38
N ASP A 51 8.73 2.97 -7.81
CA ASP A 51 8.28 1.57 -7.88
C ASP A 51 6.97 1.30 -7.13
N TRP A 52 6.64 2.13 -6.13
CA TRP A 52 5.43 2.00 -5.31
C TRP A 52 4.65 3.31 -5.14
N THR A 53 5.02 4.32 -5.92
CA THR A 53 4.19 5.49 -6.17
C THR A 53 3.31 5.18 -7.37
N VAL A 54 2.01 5.16 -7.16
CA VAL A 54 1.01 4.81 -8.16
C VAL A 54 0.16 6.03 -8.46
N THR A 55 -0.17 6.19 -9.73
CA THR A 55 -1.21 7.13 -10.16
C THR A 55 -2.39 6.33 -10.69
N GLU A 56 -3.56 6.52 -10.11
CA GLU A 56 -4.78 5.84 -10.53
C GLU A 56 -5.96 6.81 -10.56
N GLN A 57 -6.86 6.60 -11.51
CA GLN A 57 -8.15 7.26 -11.53
C GLN A 57 -9.08 6.66 -10.47
N ARG A 58 -9.73 7.53 -9.70
CA ARG A 58 -10.60 7.21 -8.58
C ARG A 58 -11.94 7.92 -8.70
N TYR A 59 -13.00 7.18 -8.38
CA TYR A 59 -14.34 7.71 -8.19
C TYR A 59 -14.55 8.04 -6.72
N PHE A 60 -15.50 8.92 -6.42
CA PHE A 60 -15.80 9.29 -5.03
C PHE A 60 -16.46 8.14 -4.25
N ARG A 61 -16.99 7.12 -4.93
CA ARG A 61 -17.57 5.92 -4.33
C ARG A 61 -17.12 4.69 -5.08
N ASP A 62 -17.31 3.53 -4.46
CA ASP A 62 -17.12 2.25 -5.13
C ASP A 62 -18.03 2.14 -6.35
N THR A 63 -17.52 1.46 -7.37
CA THR A 63 -18.29 1.20 -8.59
C THR A 63 -19.37 0.18 -8.27
N TRP A 64 -20.60 0.45 -8.70
CA TRP A 64 -21.72 -0.46 -8.54
C TRP A 64 -21.43 -1.80 -9.23
N SER A 65 -21.79 -2.88 -8.56
CA SER A 65 -21.81 -4.25 -9.07
C SER A 65 -23.18 -4.86 -8.80
N ALA A 66 -23.55 -5.90 -9.55
CA ALA A 66 -24.82 -6.60 -9.38
C ALA A 66 -24.83 -7.47 -8.11
N THR A 67 -24.79 -6.84 -6.94
CA THR A 67 -24.73 -7.43 -5.59
C THR A 67 -25.79 -6.80 -4.68
N SER A 68 -25.89 -7.25 -3.43
CA SER A 68 -26.76 -6.63 -2.43
C SER A 68 -26.12 -5.39 -1.80
N TYR A 69 -26.95 -4.41 -1.47
CA TYR A 69 -26.57 -3.18 -0.78
C TYR A 69 -27.58 -2.87 0.33
N ALA A 70 -27.07 -2.45 1.49
CA ALA A 70 -27.90 -1.94 2.57
C ALA A 70 -28.51 -0.57 2.22
N ALA A 71 -29.63 -0.23 2.86
CA ALA A 71 -30.17 1.13 2.78
C ALA A 71 -29.11 2.15 3.26
N GLY A 72 -28.99 3.27 2.55
CA GLY A 72 -27.98 4.31 2.77
C GLY A 72 -26.65 4.10 2.03
N ALA A 73 -26.41 2.93 1.45
CA ALA A 73 -25.19 2.66 0.69
C ALA A 73 -25.07 3.60 -0.52
N GLN A 74 -23.85 4.07 -0.80
CA GLN A 74 -23.57 5.00 -1.90
C GLN A 74 -22.61 4.38 -2.92
N VAL A 75 -22.94 4.50 -4.21
CA VAL A 75 -22.17 3.88 -5.30
C VAL A 75 -22.04 4.82 -6.49
N TYR A 76 -21.00 4.60 -7.30
CA TYR A 76 -20.86 5.16 -8.63
C TYR A 76 -21.38 4.17 -9.67
N HIS A 77 -22.25 4.60 -10.57
CA HIS A 77 -22.78 3.75 -11.64
C HIS A 77 -22.20 4.18 -13.00
N ALA A 78 -21.40 3.30 -13.60
CA ALA A 78 -20.70 3.58 -14.86
C ALA A 78 -21.65 3.78 -16.06
N GLY A 79 -22.78 3.06 -16.10
CA GLY A 79 -23.73 3.14 -17.21
C GLY A 79 -24.44 4.49 -17.32
N THR A 80 -24.66 5.17 -16.19
CA THR A 80 -25.26 6.52 -16.16
C THR A 80 -24.25 7.62 -15.84
N ASN A 81 -22.98 7.26 -15.60
CA ASN A 81 -21.90 8.16 -15.17
C ASN A 81 -22.30 9.07 -13.99
N ALA A 82 -22.97 8.49 -12.99
CA ALA A 82 -23.53 9.24 -11.88
C ALA A 82 -23.47 8.49 -10.54
N TYR A 83 -23.68 9.23 -9.45
CA TYR A 83 -23.64 8.71 -8.08
C TYR A 83 -25.04 8.49 -7.54
N TYR A 84 -25.25 7.41 -6.81
CA TYR A 84 -26.55 7.06 -6.24
C TYR A 84 -26.43 6.65 -4.78
N ALA A 85 -27.50 6.90 -4.01
CA ALA A 85 -27.71 6.37 -2.68
C ALA A 85 -28.90 5.40 -2.67
N ALA A 86 -28.76 4.26 -2.00
CA ALA A 86 -29.84 3.32 -1.80
C ALA A 86 -30.83 3.87 -0.76
N ASN A 87 -32.09 4.09 -1.12
CA ASN A 87 -33.14 4.51 -0.18
C ASN A 87 -33.66 3.33 0.66
N ALA A 88 -33.51 2.11 0.14
CA ALA A 88 -33.93 0.86 0.76
C ALA A 88 -32.91 -0.23 0.40
N SER A 89 -32.97 -1.38 1.07
CA SER A 89 -32.12 -2.53 0.72
C SER A 89 -32.32 -2.93 -0.75
N ALA A 90 -31.22 -2.88 -1.50
CA ALA A 90 -31.17 -3.20 -2.93
C ALA A 90 -30.50 -4.56 -3.14
N ILE A 91 -30.98 -5.31 -4.13
CA ILE A 91 -30.39 -6.59 -4.56
C ILE A 91 -29.80 -6.46 -5.96
N SER A 92 -29.24 -7.54 -6.49
CA SER A 92 -28.53 -7.56 -7.78
C SER A 92 -29.37 -7.08 -8.98
N THR A 93 -30.70 -7.18 -8.92
CA THR A 93 -31.62 -6.73 -9.98
C THR A 93 -32.06 -5.27 -9.85
N ASP A 94 -31.79 -4.63 -8.70
CA ASP A 94 -32.11 -3.23 -8.47
C ASP A 94 -31.00 -2.35 -9.05
N VAL A 95 -31.08 -2.03 -10.34
CA VAL A 95 -30.06 -1.24 -11.04
C VAL A 95 -30.24 0.27 -10.77
N PRO A 96 -29.17 1.00 -10.39
CA PRO A 96 -29.22 2.45 -10.24
C PRO A 96 -29.64 3.17 -11.53
N GLY A 97 -30.55 4.13 -11.41
CA GLY A 97 -31.13 4.86 -12.56
C GLY A 97 -32.37 4.19 -13.17
N THR A 98 -32.66 2.94 -12.83
CA THR A 98 -33.88 2.22 -13.27
C THR A 98 -34.80 1.90 -12.09
N SER A 99 -34.24 1.39 -10.99
CA SER A 99 -35.01 1.04 -9.79
C SER A 99 -35.26 2.27 -8.92
N SER A 100 -36.48 2.40 -8.38
CA SER A 100 -36.87 3.46 -7.44
C SER A 100 -36.16 3.36 -6.08
N LYS A 101 -35.46 2.26 -5.82
CA LYS A 101 -34.64 2.08 -4.62
C LYS A 101 -33.36 2.92 -4.62
N TRP A 102 -33.00 3.56 -5.75
CA TRP A 102 -31.81 4.40 -5.86
C TRP A 102 -32.18 5.86 -6.10
N THR A 103 -31.68 6.76 -5.25
CA THR A 103 -31.76 8.21 -5.46
C THR A 103 -30.46 8.71 -6.07
N LEU A 104 -30.57 9.50 -7.13
CA LEU A 104 -29.44 10.21 -7.73
C LEU A 104 -28.87 11.26 -6.76
N LEU A 105 -27.57 11.21 -6.51
CA LEU A 105 -26.85 12.19 -5.70
C LEU A 105 -26.27 13.29 -6.59
N THR A 106 -26.67 14.55 -6.34
CA THR A 106 -26.18 15.73 -7.06
C THR A 106 -25.85 16.87 -6.10
N GLY A 107 -25.07 17.85 -6.56
CA GLY A 107 -24.76 19.07 -5.80
C GLY A 107 -24.17 18.77 -4.43
N GLN A 108 -24.83 19.30 -3.39
CA GLN A 108 -24.44 19.16 -1.98
C GLN A 108 -24.82 17.81 -1.36
N ALA A 109 -25.76 17.05 -1.96
CA ALA A 109 -26.11 15.71 -1.48
C ALA A 109 -24.95 14.71 -1.69
N LEU A 110 -24.06 14.98 -2.64
CA LEU A 110 -22.84 14.22 -2.86
C LEU A 110 -21.67 14.81 -2.05
N ARG A 111 -21.34 14.18 -0.92
CA ARG A 111 -20.06 14.42 -0.23
C ARG A 111 -18.92 13.85 -1.09
N ARG A 112 -18.07 14.72 -1.63
CA ARG A 112 -16.91 14.33 -2.45
C ARG A 112 -15.73 13.96 -1.56
N TYR A 113 -15.52 12.67 -1.42
CA TYR A 113 -14.34 12.10 -0.79
C TYR A 113 -13.95 10.83 -1.52
N ILE A 114 -12.71 10.38 -1.37
CA ILE A 114 -12.24 9.09 -1.86
C ILE A 114 -11.83 8.26 -0.65
N SER A 115 -12.49 7.10 -0.51
CA SER A 115 -12.07 6.11 0.49
C SER A 115 -10.66 5.60 0.18
N ARG A 116 -9.86 5.37 1.21
CA ARG A 116 -8.50 4.82 1.07
C ARG A 116 -8.52 3.40 0.51
N GLU A 117 -9.58 2.67 0.81
CA GLU A 117 -9.85 1.32 0.32
C GLU A 117 -11.08 1.37 -0.57
N GLN A 118 -10.93 0.88 -1.80
CA GLN A 118 -12.01 0.77 -2.78
C GLN A 118 -11.92 -0.59 -3.46
N THR A 119 -13.08 -1.18 -3.72
CA THR A 119 -13.15 -2.52 -4.28
C THR A 119 -12.44 -2.59 -5.65
N GLY A 120 -11.50 -3.52 -5.80
CA GLY A 120 -10.74 -3.70 -7.05
C GLY A 120 -9.69 -2.62 -7.33
N LYS A 121 -9.33 -1.80 -6.34
CA LYS A 121 -8.31 -0.75 -6.47
C LYS A 121 -7.22 -0.90 -5.41
N THR A 122 -6.05 -0.33 -5.68
CA THR A 122 -4.91 -0.36 -4.76
C THR A 122 -5.23 0.40 -3.47
N VAL A 123 -4.80 -0.07 -2.30
CA VAL A 123 -5.02 0.69 -1.05
C VAL A 123 -4.15 1.95 -1.04
N ILE A 124 -4.76 3.09 -0.70
CA ILE A 124 -4.09 4.40 -0.68
C ILE A 124 -3.38 4.63 0.67
N GLY A 125 -2.05 4.69 0.62
CA GLY A 125 -1.19 5.11 1.74
C GLY A 125 -1.06 6.64 1.81
N ALA A 126 0.11 7.19 1.52
CA ALA A 126 0.35 8.64 1.56
C ALA A 126 0.02 9.28 0.19
N VAL A 127 -0.83 10.31 0.18
CA VAL A 127 -1.18 11.02 -1.06
C VAL A 127 -0.11 12.05 -1.38
N LEU A 128 0.40 12.01 -2.61
CA LEU A 128 1.33 13.02 -3.13
C LEU A 128 0.57 14.20 -3.73
N CYS A 129 -0.38 13.91 -4.63
CA CYS A 129 -1.20 14.91 -5.27
C CYS A 129 -2.50 14.32 -5.82
N VAL A 130 -3.46 15.20 -6.08
CA VAL A 130 -4.71 14.88 -6.79
C VAL A 130 -4.84 15.85 -7.97
N THR A 131 -5.21 15.36 -9.14
CA THR A 131 -5.38 16.16 -10.37
C THR A 131 -6.67 15.79 -11.08
N GLU A 132 -7.20 16.68 -11.92
CA GLU A 132 -8.43 16.44 -12.69
C GLU A 132 -8.16 15.53 -13.89
N LEU A 133 -6.99 15.69 -14.51
CA LEU A 133 -6.52 14.91 -15.66
C LEU A 133 -5.37 13.99 -15.25
N ASP A 134 -5.07 12.99 -16.09
CA ASP A 134 -3.94 12.09 -15.88
C ASP A 134 -2.62 12.90 -15.87
N PRO A 135 -1.91 12.98 -14.73
CA PRO A 135 -0.68 13.75 -14.60
C PRO A 135 0.51 13.13 -15.35
N ARG A 136 0.37 11.90 -15.88
CA ARG A 136 1.39 11.27 -16.74
C ARG A 136 1.34 11.79 -18.17
N LEU A 137 0.16 12.23 -18.59
CA LEU A 137 -0.10 12.75 -19.94
C LEU A 137 -0.13 14.28 -19.95
N ASN A 138 -0.52 14.90 -18.83
CA ASN A 138 -0.70 16.34 -18.70
C ASN A 138 0.07 16.86 -17.47
N ASP A 139 1.31 17.30 -17.69
CA ASP A 139 2.20 17.80 -16.63
C ASP A 139 1.87 19.21 -16.12
N THR A 140 1.00 19.94 -16.84
CA THR A 140 0.57 21.30 -16.50
C THR A 140 -0.71 21.36 -15.65
N THR A 141 -1.38 20.23 -15.39
CA THR A 141 -2.66 20.22 -14.67
C THR A 141 -2.45 20.63 -13.22
N PRO A 142 -3.14 21.67 -12.72
CA PRO A 142 -2.96 22.11 -11.33
C PRO A 142 -3.46 21.05 -10.35
N ALA A 143 -2.74 20.93 -9.23
CA ALA A 143 -3.15 20.04 -8.15
C ALA A 143 -4.43 20.55 -7.48
N ILE A 144 -5.37 19.64 -7.26
CA ILE A 144 -6.61 19.86 -6.52
C ILE A 144 -6.28 19.85 -5.03
N ASN A 145 -6.69 20.91 -4.33
CA ASN A 145 -6.60 20.95 -2.86
C ASN A 145 -7.51 19.89 -2.22
N TRP A 146 -6.96 19.17 -1.25
CA TRP A 146 -7.63 18.11 -0.51
C TRP A 146 -7.24 18.17 0.96
N ARG A 147 -8.02 17.50 1.82
CA ARG A 147 -7.70 17.30 3.24
C ARG A 147 -7.85 15.82 3.61
N ALA A 148 -7.04 15.35 4.54
CA ALA A 148 -7.30 14.06 5.17
C ALA A 148 -8.51 14.20 6.09
N GLY A 149 -9.56 13.41 5.86
CA GLY A 149 -10.75 13.35 6.70
C GLY A 149 -11.01 11.93 7.21
N ALA A 150 -12.06 11.77 8.00
CA ALA A 150 -12.42 10.48 8.60
C ALA A 150 -12.77 9.43 7.53
N ASP A 151 -13.39 9.88 6.43
CA ASP A 151 -13.81 9.02 5.32
C ASP A 151 -12.69 8.79 4.27
N GLY A 152 -11.51 9.40 4.44
CA GLY A 152 -10.37 9.30 3.53
C GLY A 152 -9.87 10.65 2.99
N ILE A 153 -9.78 10.80 1.68
CA ILE A 153 -9.35 12.05 1.01
C ILE A 153 -10.59 12.89 0.75
N GLU A 154 -10.73 14.01 1.44
CA GLU A 154 -11.91 14.88 1.31
C GLU A 154 -11.64 16.13 0.46
N PHE A 155 -12.61 16.47 -0.36
CA PHE A 155 -12.61 17.69 -1.17
C PHE A 155 -13.69 18.64 -0.64
N SER A 156 -13.30 19.47 0.33
CA SER A 156 -14.20 20.38 1.06
C SER A 156 -15.11 21.18 0.11
N ALA A 157 -16.42 20.92 0.15
CA ALA A 157 -17.51 21.68 -0.50
C ALA A 157 -17.34 22.03 -2.00
N ARG A 158 -16.36 21.47 -2.71
CA ARG A 158 -16.17 21.69 -4.14
C ARG A 158 -17.28 21.02 -4.91
N LEU A 159 -18.01 21.77 -5.73
CA LEU A 159 -19.11 21.27 -6.56
C LEU A 159 -18.69 21.10 -8.03
N ASP A 160 -17.60 21.76 -8.40
CA ASP A 160 -16.96 21.88 -9.72
C ASP A 160 -16.08 20.68 -10.10
N LEU A 161 -15.90 19.71 -9.21
CA LEU A 161 -15.05 18.56 -9.50
C LEU A 161 -15.65 17.63 -10.56
N PRO A 162 -14.82 17.07 -11.47
CA PRO A 162 -15.24 16.03 -12.41
C PRO A 162 -15.79 14.79 -11.69
N THR A 163 -16.44 13.89 -12.45
CA THR A 163 -17.01 12.65 -11.90
C THR A 163 -15.95 11.71 -11.31
N SER A 164 -14.68 11.88 -11.69
CA SER A 164 -13.54 11.13 -11.15
C SER A 164 -12.30 12.02 -11.16
N VAL A 165 -11.33 11.69 -10.31
CA VAL A 165 -10.06 12.41 -10.23
C VAL A 165 -8.89 11.43 -10.27
N TRP A 166 -7.72 11.91 -10.67
CA TRP A 166 -6.49 11.15 -10.65
C TRP A 166 -5.76 11.39 -9.34
N VAL A 167 -5.40 10.31 -8.64
CA VAL A 167 -4.68 10.38 -7.38
C VAL A 167 -3.30 9.76 -7.58
N THR A 168 -2.25 10.53 -7.29
CA THR A 168 -0.90 9.99 -7.15
C THR A 168 -0.61 9.79 -5.68
N PHE A 169 -0.28 8.56 -5.31
CA PHE A 169 -0.08 8.17 -3.92
C PHE A 169 0.97 7.07 -3.79
N ARG A 170 1.57 6.99 -2.61
CA ARG A 170 2.39 5.89 -2.16
C ARG A 170 1.49 4.77 -1.63
N LYS A 171 1.74 3.54 -2.08
CA LYS A 171 1.09 2.34 -1.51
C LYS A 171 1.35 2.22 -0.01
N VAL A 172 0.49 1.51 0.72
CA VAL A 172 0.74 1.16 2.13
C VAL A 172 2.02 0.30 2.21
N PRO A 173 2.93 0.54 3.18
CA PRO A 173 4.12 -0.29 3.35
C PRO A 173 3.74 -1.75 3.55
N PRO A 174 4.47 -2.70 2.93
CA PRO A 174 4.22 -4.12 3.15
C PRO A 174 4.58 -4.47 4.60
N GLU A 175 3.80 -5.39 5.17
CA GLU A 175 4.04 -5.93 6.51
C GLU A 175 4.20 -7.44 6.42
N PHE A 176 5.30 -7.94 6.96
CA PHE A 176 5.71 -9.33 6.91
C PHE A 176 5.41 -10.03 8.24
N THR A 177 5.27 -11.34 8.19
CA THR A 177 5.06 -12.18 9.38
C THR A 177 5.83 -13.48 9.25
N LEU A 178 6.05 -14.16 10.37
CA LEU A 178 6.52 -15.55 10.43
C LEU A 178 5.45 -16.50 10.98
N THR A 179 4.21 -16.04 11.16
CA THR A 179 3.08 -16.90 11.50
C THR A 179 2.88 -17.92 10.38
N ALA A 180 3.30 -19.16 10.62
CA ALA A 180 3.22 -20.21 9.62
C ALA A 180 1.78 -20.44 9.15
N TRP A 181 1.60 -20.58 7.85
CA TRP A 181 0.32 -21.00 7.29
C TRP A 181 0.01 -22.43 7.73
N THR A 182 -1.23 -22.65 8.14
CA THR A 182 -1.82 -23.97 8.38
C THR A 182 -3.09 -24.09 7.57
N ALA A 183 -3.52 -25.32 7.28
CA ALA A 183 -4.82 -25.58 6.65
C ALA A 183 -5.94 -25.22 7.64
N ALA A 184 -6.33 -23.94 7.65
CA ALA A 184 -7.31 -23.35 8.55
C ALA A 184 -8.07 -22.20 7.84
N SER A 185 -9.12 -21.71 8.50
CA SER A 185 -9.89 -20.55 8.03
C SER A 185 -9.26 -19.25 8.54
N TYR A 186 -9.09 -18.28 7.63
CA TYR A 186 -8.55 -16.96 7.95
C TYR A 186 -9.53 -15.86 7.54
N ALA A 187 -9.63 -14.81 8.37
CA ALA A 187 -10.38 -13.61 8.03
C ALA A 187 -9.67 -12.80 6.93
N SER A 188 -10.43 -11.97 6.21
CA SER A 188 -9.84 -10.99 5.29
C SER A 188 -8.85 -10.08 6.04
N GLY A 189 -7.70 -9.81 5.44
CA GLY A 189 -6.59 -9.04 6.03
C GLY A 189 -5.62 -9.86 6.89
N ALA A 190 -5.90 -11.14 7.16
CA ALA A 190 -4.97 -12.00 7.87
C ALA A 190 -3.69 -12.22 7.07
N ARG A 191 -2.54 -12.28 7.76
CA ARG A 191 -1.22 -12.48 7.15
C ARG A 191 -0.64 -13.81 7.60
N VAL A 192 -0.01 -14.54 6.67
CA VAL A 192 0.61 -15.84 6.91
C VAL A 192 1.94 -15.97 6.18
N TYR A 193 2.83 -16.79 6.71
CA TYR A 193 4.11 -17.16 6.13
C TYR A 193 4.05 -18.59 5.57
N GLN A 194 4.36 -18.76 4.30
CA GLN A 194 4.41 -20.09 3.68
C GLN A 194 5.85 -20.60 3.65
N SER A 195 6.16 -21.58 4.50
CA SER A 195 7.52 -22.11 4.66
C SER A 195 8.08 -22.77 3.40
N THR A 196 7.24 -23.35 2.54
CA THR A 196 7.66 -23.99 1.28
C THR A 196 8.18 -22.99 0.24
N THR A 197 7.55 -21.82 0.14
CA THR A 197 7.92 -20.78 -0.83
C THR A 197 8.82 -19.72 -0.23
N GLY A 198 8.81 -19.57 1.10
CA GLY A 198 9.56 -18.55 1.81
C GLY A 198 8.97 -17.15 1.68
N GLU A 199 7.66 -17.05 1.42
CA GLU A 199 6.96 -15.80 1.16
C GLU A 199 5.84 -15.54 2.17
N CYS A 200 5.51 -14.26 2.34
CA CYS A 200 4.36 -13.83 3.12
C CYS A 200 3.15 -13.59 2.20
N TYR A 201 1.96 -13.87 2.70
CA TYR A 201 0.69 -13.67 1.99
C TYR A 201 -0.31 -12.95 2.88
N VAL A 202 -1.19 -12.17 2.26
CA VAL A 202 -2.36 -11.56 2.90
C VAL A 202 -3.65 -12.11 2.27
N ALA A 203 -4.63 -12.42 3.10
CA ALA A 203 -5.96 -12.84 2.67
C ALA A 203 -6.75 -11.63 2.14
N ASN A 204 -7.16 -11.65 0.88
CA ASN A 204 -8.01 -10.61 0.26
C ASN A 204 -9.50 -10.77 0.64
N ALA A 205 -9.88 -11.98 1.04
CA ALA A 205 -11.23 -12.38 1.40
C ALA A 205 -11.14 -13.50 2.45
N ALA A 206 -12.26 -13.83 3.10
CA ALA A 206 -12.30 -14.97 4.01
C ALA A 206 -11.91 -16.27 3.29
N THR A 207 -10.96 -17.00 3.88
CA THR A 207 -10.40 -18.24 3.34
C THR A 207 -10.87 -19.45 4.15
N SER A 208 -10.85 -20.63 3.52
CA SER A 208 -11.03 -21.91 4.20
C SER A 208 -9.80 -22.80 4.03
N ASP A 209 -9.82 -23.97 4.65
CA ASP A 209 -8.66 -24.87 4.75
C ASP A 209 -8.06 -25.31 3.39
N ASN A 210 -8.86 -25.27 2.33
CA ASN A 210 -8.42 -25.63 0.96
C ASN A 210 -7.86 -24.43 0.16
N ASP A 211 -7.98 -23.21 0.66
CA ASP A 211 -7.42 -22.02 0.04
C ASP A 211 -5.93 -21.91 0.37
N VAL A 212 -5.08 -22.58 -0.42
CA VAL A 212 -3.64 -22.57 -0.22
C VAL A 212 -3.01 -21.27 -0.77
N PRO A 213 -2.16 -20.57 0.01
CA PRO A 213 -1.41 -19.41 -0.46
C PRO A 213 -0.52 -19.74 -1.67
N GLY A 214 -0.51 -18.84 -2.66
CA GLY A 214 0.21 -19.03 -3.93
C GLY A 214 -0.60 -19.76 -5.02
N THR A 215 -1.71 -20.42 -4.66
CA THR A 215 -2.59 -21.12 -5.60
C THR A 215 -3.98 -20.50 -5.67
N SER A 216 -4.57 -20.16 -4.53
CA SER A 216 -5.90 -19.53 -4.47
C SER A 216 -5.82 -18.03 -4.73
N SER A 217 -6.76 -17.50 -5.52
CA SER A 217 -6.90 -16.05 -5.80
C SER A 217 -7.30 -15.22 -4.58
N LYS A 218 -7.69 -15.88 -3.49
CA LYS A 218 -7.98 -15.23 -2.21
C LYS A 218 -6.73 -14.78 -1.46
N TRP A 219 -5.54 -15.23 -1.87
CA TRP A 219 -4.27 -14.82 -1.28
C TRP A 219 -3.50 -13.91 -2.23
N THR A 220 -3.06 -12.76 -1.73
CA THR A 220 -2.09 -11.91 -2.43
C THR A 220 -0.73 -12.09 -1.78
N ARG A 221 0.30 -12.32 -2.59
CA ARG A 221 1.69 -12.34 -2.11
C ARG A 221 2.10 -10.94 -1.65
N ILE A 222 2.70 -10.84 -0.48
CA ILE A 222 3.32 -9.62 0.03
C ILE A 222 4.74 -9.56 -0.52
N GLU A 223 4.97 -8.61 -1.42
CA GLU A 223 6.24 -8.50 -2.13
C GLU A 223 7.25 -7.64 -1.37
N PHE A 224 8.46 -8.15 -1.14
CA PHE A 224 9.55 -7.37 -0.59
C PHE A 224 10.25 -6.56 -1.70
N PRO A 225 10.32 -5.21 -1.63
CA PRO A 225 10.98 -4.41 -2.65
C PRO A 225 12.49 -4.65 -2.67
N LEU A 226 13.03 -4.99 -3.84
CA LEU A 226 14.46 -5.28 -3.98
C LEU A 226 15.34 -4.10 -3.54
N ALA A 227 14.88 -2.86 -3.81
CA ALA A 227 15.59 -1.64 -3.42
C ALA A 227 15.76 -1.49 -1.90
N LEU A 228 14.87 -2.08 -1.10
CA LEU A 228 14.95 -2.01 0.36
C LEU A 228 15.78 -3.15 0.97
N LYS A 229 16.16 -4.17 0.19
CA LYS A 229 16.81 -5.38 0.72
C LYS A 229 18.08 -5.04 1.47
N THR A 230 19.03 -4.39 0.81
CA THR A 230 20.32 -4.04 1.39
C THR A 230 20.22 -3.10 2.59
N PRO A 231 19.52 -1.94 2.51
CA PRO A 231 19.44 -1.02 3.64
C PRO A 231 18.72 -1.66 4.85
N VAL A 232 17.60 -2.35 4.65
CA VAL A 232 16.87 -2.99 5.77
C VAL A 232 17.72 -4.07 6.45
N VAL A 233 18.41 -4.92 5.68
CA VAL A 233 19.30 -5.95 6.23
C VAL A 233 20.42 -5.32 7.09
N LEU A 234 20.95 -4.16 6.69
CA LEU A 234 21.99 -3.47 7.44
C LEU A 234 21.44 -2.77 8.70
N PHE A 235 20.26 -2.16 8.63
CA PHE A 235 19.62 -1.56 9.81
C PHE A 235 19.29 -2.60 10.88
N VAL A 236 18.69 -3.72 10.49
CA VAL A 236 18.38 -4.83 11.41
C VAL A 236 19.66 -5.40 12.04
N ALA A 237 20.73 -5.53 11.25
CA ALA A 237 22.02 -5.97 11.77
C ALA A 237 22.62 -4.96 12.75
N ALA A 238 22.46 -3.65 12.51
CA ALA A 238 22.92 -2.62 13.41
C ALA A 238 22.20 -2.66 14.77
N ASP A 239 20.87 -2.83 14.77
CA ASP A 239 20.09 -2.92 16.01
C ASP A 239 20.54 -4.09 16.88
N ARG A 240 20.90 -5.23 16.27
CA ARG A 240 21.45 -6.37 17.02
C ARG A 240 22.81 -6.08 17.63
N GLN A 241 23.67 -5.36 16.91
CA GLN A 241 24.98 -4.97 17.44
C GLN A 241 24.83 -3.97 18.60
N GLU A 242 23.82 -3.10 18.53
CA GLU A 242 23.47 -2.19 19.61
C GLU A 242 22.98 -2.95 20.85
N GLU A 243 22.06 -3.92 20.69
CA GLU A 243 21.61 -4.81 21.77
C GLU A 243 22.76 -5.62 22.40
N ALA A 244 23.77 -5.99 21.60
CA ALA A 244 24.98 -6.68 22.07
C ALA A 244 26.03 -5.74 22.69
N GLY A 245 25.79 -4.42 22.74
CA GLY A 245 26.70 -3.42 23.30
C GLY A 245 27.83 -2.97 22.37
N GLN A 246 27.84 -3.39 21.11
CA GLN A 246 28.84 -3.02 20.09
C GLN A 246 28.45 -1.73 19.36
N LEU A 247 28.44 -0.60 20.08
CA LEU A 247 27.91 0.68 19.61
C LEU A 247 28.66 1.26 18.37
N GLU A 248 29.98 1.10 18.30
CA GLU A 248 30.78 1.58 17.16
C GLU A 248 30.45 0.80 15.87
N THR A 249 30.35 -0.54 15.98
CA THR A 249 29.94 -1.40 14.87
C THR A 249 28.52 -1.10 14.43
N SER A 250 27.60 -0.90 15.38
CA SER A 250 26.22 -0.50 15.07
C SER A 250 26.18 0.82 14.29
N SER A 251 26.90 1.84 14.76
CA SER A 251 26.96 3.15 14.10
C SER A 251 27.50 3.06 12.67
N SER A 252 28.56 2.26 12.47
CA SER A 252 29.12 1.99 11.14
C SER A 252 28.13 1.29 10.21
N LEU A 253 27.38 0.30 10.72
CA LEU A 253 26.36 -0.41 9.93
C LEU A 253 25.18 0.51 9.56
N ARG A 254 24.74 1.38 10.47
CA ARG A 254 23.68 2.37 10.18
C ARG A 254 24.11 3.33 9.09
N GLN A 255 25.32 3.88 9.17
CA GLN A 255 25.84 4.77 8.12
C GLN A 255 25.86 4.07 6.76
N ARG A 256 26.33 2.81 6.70
CA ARG A 256 26.33 2.02 5.46
C ARG A 256 24.90 1.73 4.96
N ALA A 257 23.93 1.57 5.85
CA ALA A 257 22.54 1.39 5.48
C ALA A 257 21.96 2.66 4.82
N GLU A 258 22.29 3.83 5.36
CA GLU A 258 21.90 5.12 4.78
C GLU A 258 22.56 5.37 3.42
N ASP A 259 23.86 5.11 3.29
CA ASP A 259 24.57 5.20 2.02
C ASP A 259 23.94 4.29 0.96
N ALA A 260 23.64 3.03 1.33
CA ALA A 260 22.97 2.10 0.43
C ALA A 260 21.58 2.58 0.01
N LEU A 261 20.82 3.20 0.92
CA LEU A 261 19.52 3.77 0.61
C LEU A 261 19.64 4.91 -0.41
N VAL A 262 20.59 5.83 -0.20
CA VAL A 262 20.87 6.96 -1.11
C VAL A 262 21.33 6.46 -2.48
N ASP A 263 22.14 5.42 -2.54
CA ASP A 263 22.61 4.86 -3.81
C ASP A 263 21.48 4.17 -4.60
N GLU A 264 20.54 3.50 -3.93
CA GLU A 264 19.35 2.97 -4.61
C GLU A 264 18.47 4.10 -5.15
N PHE A 265 18.33 5.21 -4.41
CA PHE A 265 17.64 6.41 -4.91
C PHE A 265 18.31 6.97 -6.17
N ARG A 266 19.64 7.16 -6.13
CA ARG A 266 20.42 7.64 -7.28
C ARG A 266 20.29 6.69 -8.47
N ARG A 267 20.32 5.37 -8.23
CA ARG A 267 20.19 4.37 -9.30
C ARG A 267 18.85 4.48 -10.01
N MET A 268 17.75 4.65 -9.29
CA MET A 268 16.44 4.82 -9.92
C MET A 268 16.30 6.18 -10.59
N GLY A 269 16.81 7.26 -9.98
CA GLY A 269 16.83 8.59 -10.58
C GLY A 269 17.62 8.62 -11.90
N GLY A 270 18.77 7.94 -11.94
CA GLY A 270 19.59 7.78 -13.13
C GLY A 270 18.99 6.85 -14.19
N GLN A 271 18.28 5.78 -13.79
CA GLN A 271 17.59 4.88 -14.72
C GLN A 271 16.34 5.51 -15.38
N GLN A 272 15.71 6.49 -14.74
CA GLN A 272 14.46 7.08 -15.26
C GLN A 272 14.65 8.30 -16.15
N GLY A 273 15.87 8.80 -16.36
CA GLY A 273 16.12 9.98 -17.22
C GLY A 273 15.34 11.24 -16.82
N MET A 274 14.70 11.25 -15.64
CA MET A 274 13.87 12.34 -15.17
C MET A 274 14.71 13.32 -14.36
N VAL A 275 15.16 14.39 -15.01
CA VAL A 275 15.38 15.66 -14.32
C VAL A 275 14.00 16.19 -13.91
N ARG A 276 13.44 15.67 -12.83
CA ARG A 276 12.36 16.37 -12.11
C ARG A 276 13.04 17.39 -11.19
N PRO A 277 12.80 18.70 -11.33
CA PRO A 277 13.26 19.66 -10.35
C PRO A 277 12.46 19.44 -9.05
N TYR A 278 12.97 18.58 -8.17
CA TYR A 278 12.47 18.49 -6.81
C TYR A 278 12.82 19.79 -6.09
N ARG A 279 11.83 20.66 -5.92
CA ARG A 279 11.93 21.82 -5.02
C ARG A 279 11.89 21.28 -3.60
N VAL A 280 13.06 21.08 -3.01
CA VAL A 280 13.21 20.81 -1.58
C VAL A 280 12.49 21.92 -0.84
N LEU A 281 11.39 21.61 -0.17
CA LEU A 281 10.80 22.50 0.83
C LEU A 281 11.76 22.49 2.02
N THR A 282 12.79 23.32 1.96
CA THR A 282 13.59 23.67 3.14
C THR A 282 12.63 24.24 4.17
N ARG A 283 12.55 23.57 5.33
CA ARG A 283 11.90 24.09 6.52
C ARG A 283 12.43 25.50 6.76
N ALA A 284 11.55 26.50 6.74
CA ALA A 284 11.90 27.83 7.19
C ALA A 284 12.32 27.75 8.66
N ALA A 285 13.43 28.41 8.98
CA ALA A 285 13.88 28.67 10.34
C ALA A 285 12.88 29.56 11.09
#